data_AF-A0A7X6SL29-F1
#
_entry.id   AF-A0A7X6SL29-F1
#
_cell.length_a   1.000
_cell.length_b   1.000
_cell.length_c   1.000
_cell.angle_alpha   90.00
_cell.angle_beta   90.00
_cell.angle_gamma   90.00
#
_symmetry.space_group_name_H-M   'P 1'
#
loop_
_entity.id
_entity.type
_entity.pdbx_description
1 polymer ?
#
loop_
_entity_poly.entity_id
_entity_poly.type
_entity_poly.pdbx_seq_one_letter_code
_entity_poly.pdbx_strand_id
1 'polypeptide(L)'
;MRRWLGGVLLAVTMTAAASCAPQPVGDEMVRGASGPLPVPFHSLAAIEPMLTAPNSSPPGANDYSCKPSAEHPRPVILVHGLTQTRAFWRTASPLLKNNGFCVFAITYGQLPGIDGLGGMTSIEESAQELVTFVDEVLAATGASEVDLVGHSEGTVMPQYYLKRLGGAAKVNHYVAITPLYNGSTGWGIDEFIRGLEALPFVGETFRNAFESVCGACRDALAGSDFGRDLYADGITAVPGVEYTTILTNLDEIVTPWQSGLLDAPNATNHVLQDGCPQDQSEHLAAAVTPRAMAIMLNALDPANHREPPCVPTVYALGYLG
;
A
#
# COMPACT_ATOMS: atom_id res chain seq x y z
N MET A 1 53.07 53.81 -25.74
CA MET A 1 52.60 53.04 -24.57
C MET A 1 51.68 51.93 -25.08
N ARG A 2 52.18 50.70 -25.15
CA ARG A 2 51.56 49.60 -25.91
C ARG A 2 51.16 48.51 -24.91
N ARG A 3 49.84 48.28 -24.79
CA ARG A 3 49.22 47.27 -23.91
C ARG A 3 49.55 45.86 -24.40
N TRP A 4 50.03 45.00 -23.50
CA TRP A 4 50.15 43.55 -23.71
C TRP A 4 49.05 42.85 -22.91
N LEU A 5 48.24 42.05 -23.60
CA LEU A 5 47.23 41.14 -23.04
C LEU A 5 47.93 39.87 -22.56
N GLY A 6 47.95 39.63 -21.25
CA GLY A 6 48.31 38.35 -20.66
C GLY A 6 47.04 37.57 -20.33
N GLY A 7 46.71 36.56 -21.13
CA GLY A 7 45.68 35.58 -20.80
C GLY A 7 46.24 34.55 -19.83
N VAL A 8 45.65 34.42 -18.65
CA VAL A 8 45.90 33.32 -17.71
C VAL A 8 44.79 32.29 -17.92
N LEU A 9 45.12 31.16 -18.53
CA LEU A 9 44.29 29.96 -18.46
C LEU A 9 44.40 29.38 -17.04
N LEU A 10 43.33 29.47 -16.25
CA LEU A 10 43.19 28.67 -15.04
C LEU A 10 42.84 27.24 -15.45
N ALA A 11 43.82 26.34 -15.36
CA ALA A 11 43.57 24.91 -15.40
C ALA A 11 42.87 24.50 -14.09
N VAL A 12 41.57 24.21 -14.18
CA VAL A 12 40.83 23.55 -13.10
C VAL A 12 41.26 22.09 -13.09
N THR A 13 42.16 21.73 -12.18
CA THR A 13 42.42 20.33 -11.86
C THR A 13 41.19 19.77 -11.16
N MET A 14 40.43 18.93 -11.86
CA MET A 14 39.42 18.07 -11.25
C MET A 14 40.13 17.11 -10.30
N THR A 15 40.11 17.38 -9.00
CA THR A 15 40.31 16.34 -7.99
C THR A 15 39.20 15.32 -8.19
N ALA A 16 39.57 14.09 -8.55
CA ALA A 16 38.64 12.98 -8.62
C ALA A 16 37.92 12.88 -7.27
N ALA A 17 36.62 13.22 -7.27
CA ALA A 17 35.75 12.86 -6.17
C ALA A 17 35.81 11.34 -6.07
N ALA A 18 36.17 10.83 -4.88
CA ALA A 18 36.03 9.42 -4.61
C ALA A 18 34.59 9.03 -4.95
N SER A 19 34.45 8.15 -5.93
CA SER A 19 33.16 7.61 -6.33
C SER A 19 32.64 6.82 -5.14
N CYS A 20 31.77 7.42 -4.34
CA CYS A 20 30.90 6.66 -3.45
C CYS A 20 29.98 5.85 -4.37
N ALA A 21 30.37 4.63 -4.69
CA ALA A 21 29.41 3.66 -5.19
C ALA A 21 28.34 3.50 -4.10
N PRO A 22 27.03 3.66 -4.41
CA PRO A 22 25.98 3.32 -3.46
C PRO A 22 26.21 1.87 -3.01
N GLN A 23 26.33 1.67 -1.70
CA GLN A 23 26.38 0.33 -1.13
C GLN A 23 24.98 -0.31 -1.36
N PRO A 24 24.89 -1.59 -1.74
CA PRO A 24 23.60 -2.25 -1.94
C PRO A 24 23.02 -2.58 -0.56
N VAL A 25 22.32 -1.63 0.07
CA VAL A 25 21.73 -1.85 1.40
C VAL A 25 20.33 -2.45 1.29
N GLY A 26 19.60 -2.21 0.18
CA GLY A 26 18.23 -2.68 -0.01
C GLY A 26 18.02 -4.20 0.05
N ASP A 27 19.01 -4.98 -0.42
CA ASP A 27 18.92 -6.45 -0.50
C ASP A 27 19.05 -7.15 0.87
N GLU A 28 19.70 -6.52 1.86
CA GLU A 28 19.85 -7.06 3.23
C GLU A 28 18.77 -6.55 4.20
N MET A 29 18.00 -5.52 3.83
CA MET A 29 17.11 -4.80 4.76
C MET A 29 15.85 -5.55 5.14
N VAL A 30 15.30 -6.34 4.21
CA VAL A 30 14.12 -7.17 4.46
C VAL A 30 14.38 -8.54 3.86
N ARG A 31 14.33 -9.61 4.67
CA ARG A 31 14.54 -10.98 4.14
C ARG A 31 13.54 -11.25 3.00
N GLY A 32 14.06 -11.76 1.89
CA GLY A 32 13.34 -11.97 0.63
C GLY A 32 13.38 -10.79 -0.33
N ALA A 33 13.98 -9.65 0.04
CA ALA A 33 14.25 -8.55 -0.90
C ALA A 33 15.25 -8.97 -1.98
N SER A 34 16.30 -9.71 -1.60
CA SER A 34 17.31 -10.27 -2.51
C SER A 34 16.88 -11.56 -3.23
N GLY A 35 15.58 -11.84 -3.31
CA GLY A 35 15.03 -13.05 -3.92
C GLY A 35 15.03 -13.02 -5.46
N PRO A 36 14.47 -14.06 -6.12
CA PRO A 36 14.44 -14.13 -7.58
C PRO A 36 13.60 -13.04 -8.25
N LEU A 37 12.62 -12.48 -7.54
CA LEU A 37 11.85 -11.33 -8.01
C LEU A 37 12.42 -10.04 -7.41
N PRO A 38 12.67 -8.98 -8.21
CA PRO A 38 13.14 -7.71 -7.69
C PRO A 38 12.09 -7.06 -6.77
N VAL A 39 12.54 -6.50 -5.65
CA VAL A 39 11.69 -5.81 -4.66
C VAL A 39 12.10 -4.34 -4.57
N PRO A 40 11.48 -3.44 -5.35
CA PRO A 40 11.73 -2.00 -5.26
C PRO A 40 11.03 -1.40 -4.03
N PHE A 41 11.70 -0.56 -3.27
CA PHE A 41 11.15 0.11 -2.08
C PHE A 41 10.89 1.62 -2.29
N HIS A 42 10.59 2.03 -3.53
CA HIS A 42 10.36 3.42 -3.90
C HIS A 42 9.03 3.59 -4.66
N SER A 43 8.35 4.72 -4.43
CA SER A 43 6.98 4.94 -4.89
C SER A 43 6.86 4.97 -6.42
N LEU A 44 7.90 5.40 -7.14
CA LEU A 44 7.91 5.38 -8.60
C LEU A 44 7.69 3.98 -9.19
N ALA A 45 8.23 2.93 -8.57
CA ALA A 45 8.02 1.57 -9.05
C ALA A 45 6.58 1.11 -8.86
N ALA A 46 5.87 1.64 -7.86
CA ALA A 46 4.45 1.35 -7.65
C ALA A 46 3.54 2.16 -8.60
N ILE A 47 3.90 3.43 -8.88
CA ILE A 47 3.10 4.34 -9.72
C ILE A 47 3.23 4.02 -11.21
N GLU A 48 4.45 3.84 -11.74
CA GLU A 48 4.68 3.67 -13.19
C GLU A 48 3.81 2.57 -13.83
N PRO A 49 3.64 1.39 -13.22
CA PRO A 49 2.84 0.32 -13.83
C PRO A 49 1.34 0.60 -13.82
N MET A 50 0.84 1.44 -12.90
CA MET A 50 -0.55 1.88 -12.93
C MET A 50 -0.84 2.69 -14.20
N LEU A 51 0.17 3.34 -14.78
CA LEU A 51 0.03 4.19 -15.96
C LEU A 51 0.28 3.44 -17.26
N THR A 52 1.28 2.58 -17.24
CA THR A 52 1.77 1.89 -18.45
C THR A 52 1.11 0.54 -18.66
N ALA A 53 0.70 -0.13 -17.59
CA ALA A 53 0.09 -1.45 -17.62
C ALA A 53 -0.88 -1.68 -16.43
N PRO A 54 -1.92 -0.86 -16.25
CA PRO A 54 -2.81 -0.90 -15.08
C PRO A 54 -3.46 -2.25 -14.83
N ASN A 55 -3.73 -2.99 -15.89
CA ASN A 55 -4.36 -4.30 -15.81
C ASN A 55 -3.36 -5.44 -15.60
N SER A 56 -2.05 -5.17 -15.52
CA SER A 56 -1.04 -6.20 -15.31
C SER A 56 -1.03 -6.70 -13.86
N SER A 57 -0.86 -8.01 -13.67
CA SER A 57 -0.57 -8.57 -12.34
C SER A 57 0.81 -8.10 -11.88
N PRO A 58 0.98 -7.76 -10.58
CA PRO A 58 2.29 -7.48 -10.03
C PRO A 58 3.14 -8.75 -10.02
N PRO A 59 4.49 -8.65 -9.99
CA PRO A 59 5.35 -9.82 -10.06
C PRO A 59 5.09 -10.75 -8.87
N GLY A 60 4.89 -12.04 -9.15
CA GLY A 60 4.65 -13.06 -8.13
C GLY A 60 3.19 -13.25 -7.70
N ALA A 61 2.25 -12.41 -8.17
CA ALA A 61 0.83 -12.56 -7.85
C ALA A 61 0.01 -13.20 -8.97
N ASN A 62 -1.18 -13.67 -8.61
CA ASN A 62 -2.24 -14.16 -9.50
C ASN A 62 -1.85 -15.42 -10.29
N ASP A 63 -0.97 -16.25 -9.72
CA ASP A 63 -0.76 -17.63 -10.16
C ASP A 63 -1.79 -18.55 -9.49
N TYR A 64 -2.90 -18.78 -10.17
CA TYR A 64 -3.98 -19.66 -9.68
C TYR A 64 -3.61 -21.14 -9.61
N SER A 65 -2.41 -21.53 -10.10
CA SER A 65 -1.87 -22.87 -9.88
C SER A 65 -1.09 -23.00 -8.57
N CYS A 66 -0.79 -21.89 -7.90
CA CYS A 66 -0.07 -21.88 -6.64
C CYS A 66 -0.83 -22.64 -5.54
N LYS A 67 -0.10 -23.48 -4.81
CA LYS A 67 -0.62 -24.23 -3.66
C LYS A 67 0.09 -23.76 -2.38
N PRO A 68 -0.65 -23.20 -1.41
CA PRO A 68 -0.09 -22.79 -0.12
C PRO A 68 0.66 -23.95 0.53
N SER A 69 1.80 -23.64 1.15
CA SER A 69 2.65 -24.63 1.80
C SER A 69 2.16 -24.90 3.23
N ALA A 70 2.76 -25.87 3.92
CA ALA A 70 2.48 -26.06 5.36
C ALA A 70 3.01 -24.90 6.23
N GLU A 71 4.05 -24.20 5.76
CA GLU A 71 4.63 -23.05 6.46
C GLU A 71 3.77 -21.79 6.27
N HIS A 72 3.21 -21.60 5.08
CA HIS A 72 2.31 -20.51 4.74
C HIS A 72 1.01 -21.09 4.15
N PRO A 73 0.08 -21.58 5.00
CA PRO A 73 -1.10 -22.33 4.57
C PRO A 73 -2.22 -21.46 3.99
N ARG A 74 -2.13 -20.14 4.13
CA ARG A 74 -3.13 -19.19 3.64
C ARG A 74 -2.53 -18.35 2.52
N PRO A 75 -3.23 -18.21 1.38
CA PRO A 75 -2.83 -17.25 0.35
C PRO A 75 -3.09 -15.82 0.85
N VAL A 76 -2.26 -14.88 0.38
CA VAL A 76 -2.37 -13.46 0.71
C VAL A 76 -3.06 -12.72 -0.43
N ILE A 77 -4.10 -11.95 -0.14
CA ILE A 77 -4.77 -11.07 -1.09
C ILE A 77 -4.40 -9.61 -0.82
N LEU A 78 -3.89 -8.94 -1.84
CA LEU A 78 -3.50 -7.54 -1.83
C LEU A 78 -4.63 -6.66 -2.37
N VAL A 79 -5.04 -5.66 -1.59
CA VAL A 79 -6.21 -4.81 -1.84
C VAL A 79 -5.78 -3.34 -1.93
N HIS A 80 -5.68 -2.82 -3.15
CA HIS A 80 -5.16 -1.48 -3.43
C HIS A 80 -6.08 -0.37 -2.88
N GLY A 81 -5.57 0.86 -2.83
CA GLY A 81 -6.33 2.05 -2.44
C GLY A 81 -7.07 2.74 -3.59
N LEU A 82 -7.66 3.88 -3.28
CA LEU A 82 -8.43 4.72 -4.20
C LEU A 82 -7.59 5.14 -5.41
N THR A 83 -8.16 5.08 -6.62
CA THR A 83 -7.51 5.33 -7.93
C THR A 83 -6.36 4.40 -8.31
N GLN A 84 -6.03 3.43 -7.46
CA GLN A 84 -4.99 2.43 -7.75
C GLN A 84 -5.59 1.22 -8.48
N THR A 85 -4.72 0.29 -8.86
CA THR A 85 -5.08 -1.01 -9.42
C THR A 85 -4.16 -2.08 -8.83
N ARG A 86 -4.40 -3.37 -9.11
CA ARG A 86 -3.50 -4.45 -8.71
C ARG A 86 -2.04 -4.25 -9.14
N ALA A 87 -1.79 -3.47 -10.20
CA ALA A 87 -0.46 -3.17 -10.69
C ALA A 87 0.41 -2.34 -9.70
N PHE A 88 -0.22 -1.69 -8.72
CA PHE A 88 0.42 -0.92 -7.64
C PHE A 88 1.39 -1.75 -6.80
N TRP A 89 1.07 -3.03 -6.57
CA TRP A 89 1.74 -3.88 -5.59
C TRP A 89 3.12 -4.39 -6.03
N ARG A 90 4.00 -3.52 -6.53
CA ARG A 90 5.36 -3.87 -6.97
C ARG A 90 6.35 -4.14 -5.86
N THR A 91 6.06 -3.73 -4.63
CA THR A 91 6.90 -4.02 -3.47
C THR A 91 6.40 -5.27 -2.73
N ALA A 92 5.16 -5.21 -2.21
CA ALA A 92 4.61 -6.27 -1.38
C ALA A 92 4.50 -7.62 -2.09
N SER A 93 4.03 -7.64 -3.35
CA SER A 93 3.81 -8.89 -4.10
C SER A 93 5.09 -9.71 -4.30
N PRO A 94 6.16 -9.18 -4.94
CA PRO A 94 7.39 -9.96 -5.11
C PRO A 94 8.06 -10.28 -3.77
N LEU A 95 7.96 -9.40 -2.77
CA LEU A 95 8.51 -9.68 -1.45
C LEU A 95 7.84 -10.88 -0.78
N LEU A 96 6.49 -10.91 -0.76
CA LEU A 96 5.72 -12.02 -0.24
C LEU A 96 6.00 -13.31 -1.01
N LYS A 97 6.05 -13.22 -2.35
CA LYS A 97 6.36 -14.39 -3.18
C LYS A 97 7.77 -14.94 -2.91
N ASN A 98 8.76 -14.07 -2.76
CA ASN A 98 10.13 -14.47 -2.41
C ASN A 98 10.22 -15.07 -1.00
N ASN A 99 9.28 -14.77 -0.11
CA ASN A 99 9.12 -15.38 1.21
C ASN A 99 8.17 -16.59 1.19
N GLY A 100 7.82 -17.16 0.03
CA GLY A 100 7.12 -18.43 -0.06
C GLY A 100 5.59 -18.38 0.00
N PHE A 101 5.00 -17.19 0.01
CA PHE A 101 3.54 -17.04 -0.02
C PHE A 101 2.95 -17.26 -1.42
N CYS A 102 1.74 -17.80 -1.49
CA CYS A 102 0.88 -17.65 -2.66
C CYS A 102 0.20 -16.27 -2.58
N VAL A 103 0.41 -15.43 -3.57
CA VAL A 103 -0.04 -14.02 -3.56
C VAL A 103 -1.08 -13.80 -4.66
N PHE A 104 -2.12 -13.05 -4.35
CA PHE A 104 -3.15 -12.62 -5.26
C PHE A 104 -3.39 -11.12 -5.08
N ALA A 105 -3.77 -10.43 -6.15
CA ALA A 105 -4.02 -9.00 -6.14
C ALA A 105 -5.22 -8.68 -7.03
N ILE A 106 -6.23 -8.05 -6.43
CA ILE A 106 -7.48 -7.67 -7.06
C ILE A 106 -7.39 -6.23 -7.58
N THR A 107 -8.01 -5.97 -8.74
CA THR A 107 -8.45 -4.61 -9.09
C THR A 107 -9.97 -4.60 -8.91
N TYR A 108 -10.49 -3.65 -8.12
CA TYR A 108 -11.92 -3.56 -7.81
C TYR A 108 -12.44 -2.14 -8.01
N GLY A 109 -13.76 -1.96 -8.00
CA GLY A 109 -14.40 -0.65 -8.01
C GLY A 109 -14.09 0.15 -9.26
N GLN A 110 -13.95 -0.52 -10.41
CA GLN A 110 -13.70 0.16 -11.68
C GLN A 110 -15.00 0.74 -12.24
N LEU A 111 -14.92 1.95 -12.78
CA LEU A 111 -16.07 2.55 -13.45
C LEU A 111 -16.23 1.97 -14.87
N PRO A 112 -17.46 1.68 -15.32
CA PRO A 112 -17.70 1.18 -16.67
C PRO A 112 -17.07 2.08 -17.74
N GLY A 113 -16.20 1.49 -18.58
CA GLY A 113 -15.54 2.20 -19.68
C GLY A 113 -14.34 3.06 -19.27
N ILE A 114 -13.90 3.00 -18.01
CA ILE A 114 -12.70 3.70 -17.52
C ILE A 114 -11.72 2.67 -16.95
N ASP A 115 -10.74 2.29 -17.77
CA ASP A 115 -9.66 1.40 -17.34
C ASP A 115 -8.62 2.14 -16.49
N GLY A 116 -7.95 1.40 -15.61
CA GLY A 116 -6.80 1.91 -14.85
C GLY A 116 -7.10 2.66 -13.57
N LEU A 117 -8.37 2.81 -13.20
CA LEU A 117 -8.80 3.39 -11.93
C LEU A 117 -9.69 2.40 -11.18
N GLY A 118 -9.22 1.93 -10.02
CA GLY A 118 -10.01 1.14 -9.09
C GLY A 118 -10.39 1.93 -7.83
N GLY A 119 -11.23 1.32 -6.99
CA GLY A 119 -11.73 1.91 -5.74
C GLY A 119 -12.68 3.09 -5.97
N MET A 120 -13.25 3.23 -7.17
CA MET A 120 -14.04 4.40 -7.56
C MET A 120 -15.54 4.26 -7.30
N THR A 121 -16.08 3.04 -7.24
CA THR A 121 -17.50 2.79 -6.90
C THR A 121 -17.74 2.94 -5.39
N SER A 122 -18.95 2.69 -4.90
CA SER A 122 -19.18 2.69 -3.45
C SER A 122 -18.41 1.55 -2.79
N ILE A 123 -18.09 1.71 -1.50
CA ILE A 123 -17.38 0.67 -0.76
C ILE A 123 -18.19 -0.64 -0.72
N GLU A 124 -19.51 -0.56 -0.60
CA GLU A 124 -20.37 -1.75 -0.57
C GLU A 124 -20.38 -2.50 -1.90
N GLU A 125 -20.40 -1.80 -3.04
CA GLU A 125 -20.31 -2.42 -4.36
C GLU A 125 -18.95 -3.08 -4.55
N SER A 126 -17.88 -2.37 -4.24
CA SER A 126 -16.50 -2.86 -4.28
C SER A 126 -16.28 -4.10 -3.41
N ALA A 127 -16.91 -4.15 -2.23
CA ALA A 127 -16.79 -5.28 -1.32
C ALA A 127 -17.41 -6.58 -1.88
N GLN A 128 -18.39 -6.49 -2.79
CA GLN A 128 -18.92 -7.69 -3.47
C GLN A 128 -17.96 -8.28 -4.50
N GLU A 129 -17.15 -7.43 -5.14
CA GLU A 129 -16.06 -7.91 -5.98
C GLU A 129 -15.04 -8.68 -5.13
N LEU A 130 -14.73 -8.17 -3.91
CA LEU A 130 -13.86 -8.89 -2.97
C LEU A 130 -14.45 -10.23 -2.51
N VAL A 131 -15.77 -10.32 -2.25
CA VAL A 131 -16.43 -11.61 -1.93
C VAL A 131 -16.13 -12.65 -3.00
N THR A 132 -16.34 -12.27 -4.26
CA THR A 132 -16.14 -13.16 -5.40
C THR A 132 -14.67 -13.55 -5.54
N PHE A 133 -13.77 -12.58 -5.44
CA PHE A 133 -12.35 -12.81 -5.58
C PHE A 133 -11.76 -13.71 -4.48
N VAL A 134 -12.18 -13.52 -3.21
CA VAL A 134 -11.79 -14.41 -2.11
C VAL A 134 -12.25 -15.84 -2.38
N ASP A 135 -13.49 -16.03 -2.82
CA ASP A 135 -14.03 -17.36 -3.12
C ASP A 135 -13.30 -18.05 -4.27
N GLU A 136 -12.93 -17.31 -5.32
CA GLU A 136 -12.09 -17.82 -6.40
C GLU A 136 -10.70 -18.24 -5.92
N VAL A 137 -10.05 -17.43 -5.08
CA VAL A 137 -8.73 -17.73 -4.52
C VAL A 137 -8.78 -18.97 -3.63
N LEU A 138 -9.77 -19.07 -2.74
CA LEU A 138 -9.95 -20.24 -1.88
C LEU A 138 -10.22 -21.51 -2.71
N ALA A 139 -11.08 -21.43 -3.72
CA ALA A 139 -11.37 -22.54 -4.61
C ALA A 139 -10.14 -23.00 -5.40
N ALA A 140 -9.35 -22.07 -5.93
CA ALA A 140 -8.17 -22.38 -6.72
C ALA A 140 -7.02 -22.94 -5.88
N THR A 141 -6.80 -22.41 -4.69
CA THR A 141 -5.69 -22.82 -3.81
C THR A 141 -6.03 -24.06 -2.99
N GLY A 142 -7.30 -24.24 -2.59
CA GLY A 142 -7.77 -25.26 -1.66
C GLY A 142 -7.61 -24.86 -0.19
N ALA A 143 -7.23 -23.62 0.10
CA ALA A 143 -7.19 -23.09 1.47
C ALA A 143 -8.61 -22.85 2.01
N SER A 144 -8.76 -22.83 3.34
CA SER A 144 -10.03 -22.49 4.02
C SER A 144 -10.16 -21.01 4.35
N GLU A 145 -9.03 -20.31 4.50
CA GLU A 145 -8.95 -18.90 4.84
C GLU A 145 -7.85 -18.24 4.01
N VAL A 146 -7.95 -16.93 3.85
CA VAL A 146 -6.92 -16.05 3.26
C VAL A 146 -6.37 -15.11 4.34
N ASP A 147 -5.22 -14.50 4.05
CA ASP A 147 -4.79 -13.31 4.75
C ASP A 147 -4.96 -12.09 3.83
N LEU A 148 -5.32 -10.93 4.39
CA LEU A 148 -5.53 -9.70 3.63
C LEU A 148 -4.44 -8.67 3.91
N VAL A 149 -4.00 -7.95 2.88
CA VAL A 149 -3.18 -6.74 3.01
C VAL A 149 -3.87 -5.62 2.24
N GLY A 150 -4.29 -4.58 2.96
CA GLY A 150 -4.93 -3.38 2.40
C GLY A 150 -4.04 -2.15 2.49
N HIS A 151 -4.16 -1.23 1.54
CA HIS A 151 -3.58 0.11 1.60
C HIS A 151 -4.66 1.18 1.42
N SER A 152 -4.62 2.26 2.20
CA SER A 152 -5.52 3.41 2.05
C SER A 152 -7.00 2.98 2.06
N GLU A 153 -7.83 3.39 1.09
CA GLU A 153 -9.22 2.94 0.93
C GLU A 153 -9.40 1.41 0.93
N GLY A 154 -8.41 0.67 0.42
CA GLY A 154 -8.34 -0.79 0.51
C GLY A 154 -8.17 -1.34 1.92
N THR A 155 -8.11 -0.48 2.95
CA THR A 155 -8.20 -0.86 4.36
C THR A 155 -9.63 -0.83 4.92
N VAL A 156 -10.53 -0.07 4.28
CA VAL A 156 -11.92 0.09 4.74
C VAL A 156 -12.87 -0.78 3.93
N MET A 157 -12.63 -0.96 2.63
CA MET A 157 -13.48 -1.85 1.83
C MET A 157 -13.51 -3.29 2.35
N PRO A 158 -12.37 -3.93 2.66
CA PRO A 158 -12.40 -5.25 3.28
C PRO A 158 -13.06 -5.25 4.66
N GLN A 159 -13.07 -4.12 5.38
CA GLN A 159 -13.77 -4.04 6.66
C GLN A 159 -15.29 -4.22 6.51
N TYR A 160 -15.87 -3.69 5.42
CA TYR A 160 -17.27 -3.96 5.08
C TYR A 160 -17.50 -5.44 4.76
N TYR A 161 -16.61 -6.05 3.98
CA TYR A 161 -16.63 -7.49 3.70
C TYR A 161 -16.61 -8.35 4.98
N LEU A 162 -15.70 -8.04 5.90
CA LEU A 162 -15.56 -8.74 7.18
C LEU A 162 -16.81 -8.57 8.06
N LYS A 163 -17.39 -7.36 8.13
CA LYS A 163 -18.51 -7.03 9.03
C LYS A 163 -19.89 -7.39 8.51
N ARG A 164 -20.09 -7.39 7.18
CA ARG A 164 -21.44 -7.46 6.58
C ARG A 164 -21.61 -8.60 5.58
N LEU A 165 -20.54 -9.11 5.00
CA LEU A 165 -20.59 -10.06 3.88
C LEU A 165 -20.02 -11.45 4.22
N GLY A 166 -19.87 -11.74 5.52
CA GLY A 166 -19.42 -13.05 6.00
C GLY A 166 -17.91 -13.30 5.88
N GLY A 167 -17.11 -12.26 5.61
CA GLY A 167 -15.67 -12.39 5.45
C GLY A 167 -14.92 -12.86 6.68
N ALA A 168 -15.47 -12.62 7.88
CA ALA A 168 -14.87 -13.05 9.15
C ALA A 168 -14.60 -14.56 9.25
N ALA A 169 -15.33 -15.40 8.50
CA ALA A 169 -15.13 -16.84 8.49
C ALA A 169 -14.07 -17.32 7.48
N LYS A 170 -13.52 -16.40 6.67
CA LYS A 170 -12.64 -16.68 5.54
C LYS A 170 -11.31 -15.91 5.61
N VAL A 171 -11.12 -15.07 6.62
CA VAL A 171 -9.93 -14.24 6.77
C VAL A 171 -9.32 -14.47 8.14
N ASN A 172 -8.02 -14.74 8.18
CA ASN A 172 -7.30 -15.03 9.42
C ASN A 172 -6.54 -13.79 9.92
N HIS A 173 -5.64 -13.22 9.10
CA HIS A 173 -4.97 -11.96 9.38
C HIS A 173 -5.42 -10.86 8.42
N TYR A 174 -5.47 -9.63 8.93
CA TYR A 174 -5.68 -8.44 8.14
C TYR A 174 -4.64 -7.36 8.48
N VAL A 175 -3.71 -7.15 7.56
CA VAL A 175 -2.72 -6.09 7.63
C VAL A 175 -3.23 -4.86 6.89
N ALA A 176 -3.34 -3.73 7.57
CA ALA A 176 -3.84 -2.48 7.02
C ALA A 176 -2.75 -1.41 7.06
N ILE A 177 -2.31 -0.96 5.88
CA ILE A 177 -1.29 0.08 5.72
C ILE A 177 -1.99 1.41 5.47
N THR A 178 -1.64 2.41 6.29
CA THR A 178 -2.26 3.75 6.35
C THR A 178 -3.80 3.70 6.36
N PRO A 179 -4.40 2.98 7.34
CA PRO A 179 -5.85 2.82 7.39
C PRO A 179 -6.59 4.10 7.75
N LEU A 180 -7.87 4.14 7.37
CA LEU A 180 -8.81 5.24 7.65
C LEU A 180 -10.14 4.72 8.21
N TYR A 181 -10.08 3.89 9.25
CA TYR A 181 -11.29 3.30 9.84
C TYR A 181 -12.31 4.33 10.32
N ASN A 182 -11.87 5.48 10.85
CA ASN A 182 -12.75 6.58 11.24
C ASN A 182 -12.90 7.67 10.15
N GLY A 183 -12.47 7.37 8.92
CA GLY A 183 -12.48 8.28 7.77
C GLY A 183 -11.43 9.39 7.84
N SER A 184 -11.31 10.18 6.78
CA SER A 184 -10.43 11.35 6.73
C SER A 184 -11.21 12.67 6.73
N THR A 185 -10.54 13.78 7.05
CA THR A 185 -11.12 15.11 6.86
C THR A 185 -11.23 15.47 5.38
N GLY A 186 -12.12 16.42 5.07
CA GLY A 186 -12.19 17.01 3.73
C GLY A 186 -10.85 17.63 3.28
N TRP A 187 -10.03 18.14 4.20
CA TRP A 187 -8.71 18.65 3.86
C TRP A 187 -7.77 17.54 3.36
N GLY A 188 -7.74 16.39 4.01
CA GLY A 188 -6.92 15.26 3.54
C GLY A 188 -7.39 14.72 2.18
N ILE A 189 -8.71 14.69 1.95
CA ILE A 189 -9.27 14.34 0.64
C ILE A 189 -8.89 15.38 -0.43
N ASP A 190 -8.90 16.68 -0.10
CA ASP A 190 -8.46 17.74 -1.02
C ASP A 190 -6.97 17.59 -1.36
N GLU A 191 -6.11 17.30 -0.39
CA GLU A 191 -4.68 17.04 -0.63
C GLU A 191 -4.47 15.81 -1.52
N PHE A 192 -5.26 14.75 -1.35
CA PHE A 192 -5.26 13.59 -2.26
C PHE A 192 -5.54 14.00 -3.70
N ILE A 193 -6.62 14.77 -3.91
CA ILE A 193 -7.03 15.24 -5.23
C ILE A 193 -5.94 16.11 -5.85
N ARG A 194 -5.34 17.04 -5.09
CA ARG A 194 -4.22 17.87 -5.55
C ARG A 194 -3.01 17.04 -5.96
N GLY A 195 -2.70 15.98 -5.21
CA GLY A 195 -1.61 15.05 -5.53
C GLY A 195 -1.84 14.35 -6.87
N LEU A 196 -3.07 13.92 -7.14
CA LEU A 196 -3.44 13.32 -8.43
C LEU A 196 -3.34 14.33 -9.58
N GLU A 197 -3.81 15.56 -9.39
CA GLU A 197 -3.74 16.63 -10.41
C GLU A 197 -2.31 17.05 -10.78
N ALA A 198 -1.35 16.87 -9.85
CA ALA A 198 0.05 17.15 -10.12
C ALA A 198 0.69 16.16 -11.11
N LEU A 199 0.04 15.02 -11.38
CA LEU A 199 0.52 14.02 -12.32
C LEU A 199 0.29 14.49 -13.77
N PRO A 200 1.33 14.53 -14.64
CA PRO A 200 1.26 15.18 -15.96
C PRO A 200 0.20 14.65 -16.94
N PHE A 201 -0.33 13.45 -16.68
CA PHE A 201 -1.31 12.75 -17.51
C PHE A 201 -2.73 12.81 -16.92
N VAL A 202 -2.89 13.33 -15.70
CA VAL A 202 -4.19 13.54 -15.05
C VAL A 202 -4.66 14.95 -15.39
N GLY A 203 -5.52 15.07 -16.39
CA GLY A 203 -6.06 16.35 -16.84
C GLY A 203 -7.34 16.77 -16.11
N GLU A 204 -7.82 17.98 -16.39
CA GLU A 204 -9.06 18.56 -15.81
C GLU A 204 -10.31 17.69 -16.01
N THR A 205 -10.34 16.87 -17.07
CA THR A 205 -11.40 15.89 -17.33
C THR A 205 -11.48 14.81 -16.24
N PHE A 206 -10.33 14.38 -15.71
CA PHE A 206 -10.28 13.42 -14.60
C PHE A 206 -10.91 14.02 -13.35
N ARG A 207 -10.56 15.27 -13.00
CA ARG A 207 -11.11 15.99 -11.84
C ARG A 207 -12.63 16.05 -11.86
N ASN A 208 -13.22 16.50 -12.98
CA ASN A 208 -14.68 16.62 -13.11
C ASN A 208 -15.40 15.26 -13.03
N ALA A 209 -14.78 14.20 -13.56
CA ALA A 209 -15.30 12.84 -13.46
C ALA A 209 -15.12 12.25 -12.05
N PHE A 210 -13.99 12.51 -11.41
CA PHE A 210 -13.62 12.01 -10.09
C PHE A 210 -14.59 12.54 -9.02
N GLU A 211 -14.78 13.87 -8.95
CA GLU A 211 -15.68 14.50 -7.96
C GLU A 211 -17.14 14.06 -8.10
N SER A 212 -17.59 13.81 -9.34
CA SER A 212 -18.99 13.47 -9.62
C SER A 212 -19.31 11.98 -9.46
N VAL A 213 -18.30 11.11 -9.62
CA VAL A 213 -18.52 9.66 -9.79
C VAL A 213 -17.85 8.82 -8.70
N CYS A 214 -16.97 9.40 -7.87
CA CYS A 214 -16.32 8.66 -6.79
C CYS A 214 -17.29 8.37 -5.63
N GLY A 215 -17.75 7.12 -5.53
CA GLY A 215 -18.57 6.62 -4.42
C GLY A 215 -17.76 6.58 -3.13
N ALA A 216 -16.64 5.85 -3.16
CA ALA A 216 -15.75 5.65 -2.02
C ALA A 216 -15.21 6.97 -1.42
N CYS A 217 -15.06 8.04 -2.21
CA CYS A 217 -14.61 9.33 -1.69
C CYS A 217 -15.57 9.91 -0.65
N ARG A 218 -16.88 9.72 -0.82
CA ARG A 218 -17.87 10.15 0.17
C ARG A 218 -17.85 9.24 1.39
N ASP A 219 -17.68 7.94 1.17
CA ASP A 219 -17.65 6.94 2.23
C ASP A 219 -16.41 7.09 3.12
N ALA A 220 -15.29 7.48 2.53
CA ALA A 220 -14.01 7.72 3.19
C ALA A 220 -13.97 8.98 4.07
N LEU A 221 -14.97 9.87 4.00
CA LEU A 221 -15.03 11.06 4.86
C LEU A 221 -15.39 10.69 6.31
N ALA A 222 -14.70 11.31 7.26
CA ALA A 222 -15.04 11.21 8.67
C ALA A 222 -16.47 11.70 8.92
N GLY A 223 -17.29 10.86 9.57
CA GLY A 223 -18.70 11.14 9.81
C GLY A 223 -19.63 10.87 8.63
N SER A 224 -19.16 10.21 7.56
CA SER A 224 -19.99 9.71 6.45
C SER A 224 -21.11 8.79 6.95
N ASP A 225 -22.21 8.70 6.20
CA ASP A 225 -23.30 7.76 6.49
C ASP A 225 -22.80 6.32 6.52
N PHE A 226 -21.93 5.97 5.57
CA PHE A 226 -21.25 4.68 5.50
C PHE A 226 -20.48 4.37 6.80
N GLY A 227 -19.57 5.25 7.23
CA GLY A 227 -18.76 5.00 8.42
C GLY A 227 -19.60 4.92 9.70
N ARG A 228 -20.62 5.78 9.81
CA ARG A 228 -21.57 5.73 10.94
C ARG A 228 -22.34 4.42 10.99
N ASP A 229 -22.81 3.90 9.86
CA ASP A 229 -23.50 2.62 9.79
C ASP A 229 -22.55 1.45 10.07
N LEU A 230 -21.39 1.42 9.42
CA LEU A 230 -20.44 0.33 9.52
C LEU A 230 -20.05 0.09 10.99
N TYR A 231 -19.70 1.15 11.72
CA TYR A 231 -19.23 1.06 13.11
C TYR A 231 -20.31 1.36 14.17
N ALA A 232 -21.59 1.39 13.79
CA ALA A 232 -22.70 1.64 14.74
C ALA A 232 -22.76 0.63 15.90
N ASP A 233 -22.22 -0.58 15.70
CA ASP A 233 -22.12 -1.64 16.70
C ASP A 233 -20.96 -1.49 17.68
N GLY A 234 -20.10 -0.47 17.49
CA GLY A 234 -18.90 -0.22 18.29
C GLY A 234 -17.76 -1.21 18.04
N ILE A 235 -17.88 -2.12 17.06
CA ILE A 235 -16.88 -3.14 16.76
C ILE A 235 -16.02 -2.65 15.60
N THR A 236 -14.82 -2.16 15.89
CA THR A 236 -13.87 -1.69 14.86
C THR A 236 -12.97 -2.81 14.35
N ALA A 237 -12.61 -3.79 15.18
CA ALA A 237 -11.93 -5.02 14.79
C ALA A 237 -12.88 -6.22 14.94
N VAL A 238 -13.08 -6.99 13.86
CA VAL A 238 -14.02 -8.12 13.86
C VAL A 238 -13.44 -9.29 14.67
N PRO A 239 -14.20 -9.88 15.61
CA PRO A 239 -13.75 -11.06 16.35
C PRO A 239 -13.41 -12.23 15.41
N GLY A 240 -12.31 -12.93 15.71
CA GLY A 240 -11.81 -14.06 14.91
C GLY A 240 -10.81 -13.68 13.83
N VAL A 241 -10.61 -12.39 13.55
CA VAL A 241 -9.59 -11.88 12.62
C VAL A 241 -8.50 -11.17 13.43
N GLU A 242 -7.23 -11.43 13.15
CA GLU A 242 -6.13 -10.68 13.76
C GLU A 242 -5.75 -9.47 12.90
N TYR A 243 -5.76 -8.28 13.52
CA TYR A 243 -5.50 -7.02 12.84
C TYR A 243 -4.09 -6.52 13.13
N THR A 244 -3.40 -6.06 12.09
CA THR A 244 -2.17 -5.27 12.21
C THR A 244 -2.34 -3.98 11.45
N THR A 245 -2.22 -2.83 12.10
CA THR A 245 -2.24 -1.53 11.44
C THR A 245 -0.83 -0.95 11.36
N ILE A 246 -0.48 -0.41 10.20
CA ILE A 246 0.80 0.25 9.94
C ILE A 246 0.50 1.70 9.58
N LEU A 247 0.68 2.60 10.54
CA LEU A 247 0.35 4.02 10.44
C LEU A 247 1.62 4.86 10.26
N THR A 248 1.46 6.06 9.72
CA THR A 248 2.50 7.09 9.74
C THR A 248 1.96 8.34 10.40
N ASN A 249 2.74 8.98 11.28
CA ASN A 249 2.35 10.25 11.88
C ASN A 249 2.52 11.44 10.92
N LEU A 250 3.03 11.17 9.71
CA LEU A 250 3.21 12.13 8.61
C LEU A 250 2.12 12.01 7.54
N ASP A 251 1.03 11.28 7.82
CA ASP A 251 -0.04 11.06 6.87
C ASP A 251 -0.76 12.38 6.55
N GLU A 252 -0.70 12.79 5.30
CA GLU A 252 -1.31 14.00 4.76
C GLU A 252 -2.72 13.73 4.21
N ILE A 253 -3.05 12.47 3.93
CA ILE A 253 -4.31 12.07 3.30
C ILE A 253 -5.32 11.63 4.33
N VAL A 254 -4.91 10.83 5.30
CA VAL A 254 -5.71 10.39 6.45
C VAL A 254 -5.40 11.32 7.61
N THR A 255 -6.28 12.29 7.80
CA THR A 255 -6.13 13.28 8.86
C THR A 255 -7.33 13.29 9.78
N PRO A 256 -7.13 13.21 11.12
CA PRO A 256 -5.85 12.93 11.79
C PRO A 256 -5.37 11.48 11.50
N TRP A 257 -4.06 11.24 11.44
CA TRP A 257 -3.49 9.91 11.11
C TRP A 257 -3.95 8.81 12.08
N GLN A 258 -4.33 9.19 13.31
CA GLN A 258 -4.91 8.30 14.32
C GLN A 258 -6.27 7.71 13.89
N SER A 259 -6.89 8.20 12.82
CA SER A 259 -8.13 7.63 12.27
C SER A 259 -8.01 6.15 11.89
N GLY A 260 -6.78 5.70 11.62
CA GLY A 260 -6.46 4.29 11.37
C GLY A 260 -6.27 3.42 12.61
N LEU A 261 -6.29 3.97 13.82
CA LEU A 261 -6.05 3.19 15.04
C LEU A 261 -7.23 2.25 15.32
N LEU A 262 -6.89 1.04 15.76
CA LEU A 262 -7.84 0.07 16.30
C LEU A 262 -7.54 -0.17 17.77
N ASP A 263 -8.45 0.24 18.64
CA ASP A 263 -8.43 -0.11 20.07
C ASP A 263 -9.25 -1.38 20.30
N ALA A 264 -8.60 -2.53 20.10
CA ALA A 264 -9.21 -3.84 20.23
C ALA A 264 -8.18 -4.90 20.67
N PRO A 265 -8.60 -5.95 21.41
CA PRO A 265 -7.67 -6.96 21.93
C PRO A 265 -7.01 -7.82 20.85
N ASN A 266 -7.62 -7.89 19.66
CA ASN A 266 -7.12 -8.60 18.48
C ASN A 266 -6.48 -7.66 17.45
N ALA A 267 -6.07 -6.45 17.87
CA ALA A 267 -5.42 -5.47 17.00
C ALA A 267 -4.05 -5.04 17.56
N THR A 268 -3.05 -5.01 16.69
CA THR A 268 -1.73 -4.44 16.98
C THR A 268 -1.50 -3.23 16.08
N ASN A 269 -1.15 -2.09 16.67
CA ASN A 269 -0.89 -0.85 15.92
C ASN A 269 0.61 -0.53 15.91
N HIS A 270 1.16 -0.23 14.74
CA HIS A 270 2.54 0.19 14.54
C HIS A 270 2.59 1.58 13.89
N VAL A 271 3.21 2.56 14.55
CA VAL A 271 3.53 3.84 13.93
C VAL A 271 4.95 3.74 13.35
N LEU A 272 5.13 4.05 12.06
CA LEU A 272 6.42 3.88 11.38
C LEU A 272 7.56 4.64 12.08
N GLN A 273 7.26 5.82 12.60
CA GLN A 273 8.25 6.65 13.29
C GLN A 273 8.64 6.12 14.69
N ASP A 274 7.85 5.22 15.28
CA ASP A 274 8.17 4.62 16.58
C ASP A 274 9.40 3.73 16.45
N GLY A 275 10.48 4.10 17.14
CA GLY A 275 11.78 3.43 17.01
C GLY A 275 12.50 3.72 15.68
N CYS A 276 11.92 4.54 14.78
CA CYS A 276 12.61 4.97 13.56
C CYS A 276 12.23 6.38 13.09
N PRO A 277 12.72 7.45 13.75
CA PRO A 277 12.41 8.83 13.36
C PRO A 277 12.91 9.25 11.95
N GLN A 278 13.82 8.48 11.35
CA GLN A 278 14.33 8.72 10.00
C GLN A 278 13.44 8.15 8.89
N ASP A 279 12.46 7.31 9.23
CA ASP A 279 11.45 6.88 8.27
C ASP A 279 10.44 8.01 8.07
N GLN A 280 10.65 8.83 7.03
CA GLN A 280 9.74 9.92 6.66
C GLN A 280 8.67 9.50 5.66
N SER A 281 8.28 8.23 5.68
CA SER A 281 7.18 7.74 4.84
C SER A 281 5.88 8.50 5.13
N GLU A 282 5.32 9.11 4.10
CA GLU A 282 3.96 9.66 4.08
C GLU A 282 2.94 8.57 3.65
N HIS A 283 1.70 8.96 3.39
CA HIS A 283 0.59 8.04 3.12
C HIS A 283 0.90 6.96 2.06
N LEU A 284 1.51 7.34 0.95
CA LEU A 284 1.84 6.45 -0.16
C LEU A 284 3.14 5.68 0.11
N ALA A 285 4.20 6.36 0.54
CA ALA A 285 5.50 5.75 0.83
C ALA A 285 5.41 4.66 1.91
N ALA A 286 4.46 4.77 2.84
CA ALA A 286 4.19 3.75 3.85
C ALA A 286 3.84 2.37 3.23
N ALA A 287 3.27 2.33 2.02
CA ALA A 287 2.95 1.09 1.31
C ALA A 287 4.16 0.40 0.66
N VAL A 288 5.30 1.08 0.60
CA VAL A 288 6.51 0.59 -0.10
C VAL A 288 7.77 0.66 0.74
N THR A 289 7.73 1.22 1.96
CA THR A 289 8.92 1.35 2.81
C THR A 289 9.37 -0.01 3.36
N PRO A 290 10.69 -0.27 3.45
CA PRO A 290 11.24 -1.51 4.02
C PRO A 290 10.71 -1.82 5.43
N ARG A 291 10.48 -0.78 6.23
CA ARG A 291 9.99 -0.92 7.60
C ARG A 291 8.57 -1.48 7.65
N ALA A 292 7.64 -0.89 6.88
CA ALA A 292 6.26 -1.37 6.76
C ALA A 292 6.22 -2.78 6.20
N MET A 293 7.04 -3.07 5.18
CA MET A 293 7.12 -4.40 4.58
C MET A 293 7.60 -5.48 5.55
N ALA A 294 8.55 -5.15 6.44
CA ALA A 294 8.97 -6.06 7.50
C ALA A 294 7.86 -6.29 8.54
N ILE A 295 7.13 -5.24 8.95
CA ILE A 295 5.99 -5.35 9.87
C ILE A 295 4.88 -6.22 9.26
N MET A 296 4.55 -6.01 7.98
CA MET A 296 3.60 -6.83 7.23
C MET A 296 4.01 -8.31 7.24
N LEU A 297 5.27 -8.62 6.97
CA LEU A 297 5.76 -10.00 7.00
C LEU A 297 5.68 -10.61 8.41
N ASN A 298 5.99 -9.85 9.46
CA ASN A 298 5.89 -10.34 10.83
C ASN A 298 4.44 -10.66 11.24
N ALA A 299 3.47 -9.88 10.74
CA ALA A 299 2.06 -10.14 10.98
C ALA A 299 1.57 -11.40 10.26
N LEU A 300 2.06 -11.65 9.03
CA LEU A 300 1.66 -12.82 8.23
C LEU A 300 2.43 -14.10 8.58
N ASP A 301 3.63 -13.97 9.15
CA ASP A 301 4.51 -15.05 9.57
C ASP A 301 5.19 -14.75 10.92
N PRO A 302 4.43 -14.82 12.03
CA PRO A 302 4.95 -14.53 13.36
C PRO A 302 6.01 -15.53 13.83
N ALA A 303 6.04 -16.75 13.24
CA ALA A 303 7.04 -17.77 13.58
C ALA A 303 8.45 -17.38 13.12
N ASN A 304 8.56 -16.60 12.03
CA ASN A 304 9.83 -16.07 11.53
C ASN A 304 9.95 -14.55 11.74
N HIS A 305 9.56 -14.07 12.92
CA HIS A 305 9.61 -12.66 13.30
C HIS A 305 11.00 -12.03 13.10
N ARG A 306 11.01 -10.76 12.68
CA ARG A 306 12.21 -9.99 12.32
C ARG A 306 12.14 -8.59 12.91
N GLU A 307 13.27 -7.98 13.23
CA GLU A 307 13.27 -6.57 13.64
C GLU A 307 12.98 -5.68 12.41
N PRO A 308 11.96 -4.81 12.45
CA PRO A 308 11.70 -3.90 11.35
C PRO A 308 12.89 -2.94 11.15
N PRO A 309 13.46 -2.85 9.94
CA PRO A 309 14.64 -2.02 9.70
C PRO A 309 14.31 -0.55 9.99
N CYS A 310 15.35 0.20 10.37
CA CYS A 310 15.25 1.64 10.48
C CYS A 310 16.16 2.29 9.44
N VAL A 311 15.56 2.81 8.38
CA VAL A 311 16.26 3.41 7.24
C VAL A 311 15.66 4.76 6.85
N PRO A 312 16.46 5.67 6.28
CA PRO A 312 15.93 6.91 5.73
C PRO A 312 14.99 6.65 4.54
N THR A 313 13.76 7.11 4.67
CA THR A 313 12.78 7.14 3.57
C THR A 313 12.47 8.59 3.27
N VAL A 314 12.43 8.99 2.00
CA VAL A 314 12.15 10.38 1.61
C VAL A 314 10.70 10.53 1.17
N TYR A 315 10.06 11.59 1.66
CA TYR A 315 8.68 11.98 1.31
C TYR A 315 8.41 11.85 -0.19
N ALA A 316 7.30 11.20 -0.54
CA ALA A 316 6.84 10.89 -1.91
C ALA A 316 7.76 10.00 -2.78
N LEU A 317 9.05 9.90 -2.47
CA LEU A 317 10.02 9.10 -3.24
C LEU A 317 10.12 7.67 -2.74
N GLY A 318 9.93 7.44 -1.44
CA GLY A 318 10.22 6.17 -0.79
C GLY A 318 11.71 6.04 -0.45
N TYR A 319 12.20 4.79 -0.31
CA TYR A 319 13.57 4.53 0.09
C TYR A 319 14.56 4.94 -1.02
N LEU A 320 15.59 5.70 -0.65
CA LEU A 320 16.67 6.14 -1.55
C LEU A 320 17.97 5.40 -1.19
N GLY A 321 18.11 4.17 -1.66
CA GLY A 321 19.34 3.39 -1.50
C GLY A 321 19.58 2.44 -2.66
#